data_AF-A0A4Y2BD16-F1
#
_entry.id   AF-A0A4Y2BD16-F1
#
_cell.length_a   1.000
_cell.length_b   1.000
_cell.length_c   1.000
_cell.angle_alpha   90.00
_cell.angle_beta   90.00
_cell.angle_gamma   90.00
#
_symmetry.space_group_name_H-M   'P 1'
#
loop_
_entity.id
_entity.type
_entity.pdbx_description
1 polymer ?
#
loop_
_entity_poly.entity_id
_entity_poly.type
_entity_poly.pdbx_seq_one_letter_code
_entity_poly.pdbx_strand_id
1 'polypeptide(L)'
;MGHSISEVAMKFGFSRTTISRVCREYRESGRTPNLRHRCGRKKITQERDQRRLTRIIKRDRRATLPEIAADFNAGPSTSVSMRTIQQNIIDMSFRSRRPTRGPLMTAQY
;
A
#
# COMPACT_ATOMS: atom_id res chain seq x y z
N MET A 1 33.20 -28.76 -8.24
CA MET A 1 34.01 -27.69 -8.84
C MET A 1 33.25 -26.38 -8.74
N GLY A 2 33.83 -25.35 -8.13
CA GLY A 2 33.22 -24.02 -8.02
C GLY A 2 33.90 -23.04 -8.98
N HIS A 3 33.16 -22.05 -9.47
CA HIS A 3 33.71 -20.96 -10.28
C HIS A 3 34.33 -19.88 -9.40
N SER A 4 35.41 -19.25 -9.88
CA SER A 4 35.98 -18.09 -9.20
C SER A 4 35.05 -16.87 -9.32
N ILE A 5 35.11 -15.94 -8.36
CA ILE A 5 34.31 -14.71 -8.39
C ILE A 5 34.55 -13.92 -9.70
N SER A 6 35.79 -13.95 -10.21
CA SER A 6 36.16 -13.26 -11.45
C SER A 6 35.53 -13.91 -12.69
N GLU A 7 35.52 -15.24 -12.77
CA GLU A 7 34.84 -15.97 -13.87
C GLU A 7 33.35 -15.66 -13.91
N VAL A 8 32.70 -15.66 -12.75
CA VAL A 8 31.27 -15.34 -12.63
C VAL A 8 31.01 -13.88 -13.02
N ALA A 9 31.85 -12.95 -12.55
CA ALA A 9 31.76 -11.54 -12.91
C ALA A 9 31.87 -11.31 -14.43
N MET A 10 32.84 -11.94 -15.10
CA MET A 10 33.02 -11.85 -16.55
C MET A 10 31.83 -12.47 -17.30
N LYS A 11 31.37 -13.65 -16.87
CA LYS A 11 30.27 -14.36 -17.52
C LYS A 11 28.95 -13.58 -17.50
N PHE A 12 28.65 -12.91 -16.39
CA PHE A 12 27.39 -12.18 -16.22
C PHE A 12 27.51 -10.66 -16.44
N GLY A 13 28.71 -10.15 -16.72
CA GLY A 13 28.94 -8.72 -16.97
C GLY A 13 28.74 -7.81 -15.75
N PHE A 14 28.88 -8.34 -14.53
CA PHE A 14 28.75 -7.57 -13.29
C PHE A 14 30.12 -7.34 -12.64
N SER A 15 30.22 -6.32 -11.79
CA SER A 15 31.44 -6.08 -11.01
C SER A 15 31.73 -7.24 -10.04
N ARG A 16 33.02 -7.52 -9.80
CA ARG A 16 33.46 -8.50 -8.79
C ARG A 16 32.88 -8.22 -7.40
N THR A 17 32.67 -6.95 -7.06
CA THR A 17 32.07 -6.52 -5.79
C THR A 17 30.60 -6.92 -5.68
N THR A 18 29.84 -6.80 -6.77
CA THR A 18 28.43 -7.23 -6.82
C THR A 18 28.32 -8.74 -6.66
N ILE A 19 29.13 -9.50 -7.41
CA ILE A 19 29.15 -10.96 -7.29
C ILE A 19 29.55 -11.41 -5.87
N SER A 20 30.62 -10.83 -5.31
CA SER A 20 31.08 -11.13 -3.96
C SER A 20 30.00 -10.86 -2.90
N ARG A 21 29.29 -9.72 -3.01
CA ARG A 21 28.20 -9.35 -2.11
C ARG A 21 27.05 -10.36 -2.18
N VAL A 22 26.57 -10.68 -3.39
CA VAL A 22 25.48 -11.64 -3.60
C VAL A 22 25.87 -13.03 -3.11
N CYS A 23 27.09 -13.51 -3.39
CA CYS A 23 27.56 -14.81 -2.92
C CYS A 23 27.62 -14.87 -1.38
N ARG A 24 28.09 -13.81 -0.72
CA ARG A 24 28.13 -13.74 0.75
C ARG A 24 26.73 -13.78 1.35
N GLU A 25 25.84 -12.92 0.87
CA GLU A 25 24.46 -12.82 1.38
C GLU A 25 23.67 -14.11 1.13
N TYR A 26 23.89 -14.77 -0.02
CA TYR A 26 23.28 -16.06 -0.31
C TYR A 26 23.82 -17.17 0.60
N ARG A 27 25.11 -17.17 0.94
CA ARG A 27 25.69 -18.14 1.88
C ARG A 27 25.12 -17.99 3.29
N GLU A 28 24.82 -16.76 3.70
CA GLU A 28 24.28 -16.46 5.04
C GLU A 28 22.77 -16.69 5.13
N SER A 29 22.00 -16.29 4.11
CA SER A 29 20.53 -16.29 4.16
C SER A 29 19.85 -17.37 3.31
N GLY A 30 20.61 -18.09 2.48
CA GLY A 30 20.10 -19.07 1.51
C GLY A 30 19.26 -18.45 0.38
N ARG A 31 19.17 -17.12 0.31
CA ARG A 31 18.34 -16.37 -0.64
C ARG A 31 19.09 -15.12 -1.09
N THR A 32 18.72 -14.59 -2.26
CA THR A 32 19.19 -13.27 -2.65
C THR A 32 18.47 -12.21 -1.80
N PRO A 33 19.16 -11.19 -1.26
CA PRO A 33 18.52 -10.23 -0.38
C PRO A 33 17.48 -9.40 -1.13
N ASN A 34 16.26 -9.36 -0.60
CA ASN A 34 15.21 -8.52 -1.13
C ASN A 34 15.33 -7.10 -0.54
N LEU A 35 16.15 -6.25 -1.17
CA LEU A 35 16.34 -4.85 -0.74
C LEU A 35 15.11 -3.96 -0.97
N ARG A 36 14.00 -4.50 -1.51
CA ARG A 36 12.79 -3.72 -1.78
C ARG A 36 12.12 -3.17 -0.52
N HIS A 37 12.43 -3.71 0.66
CA HIS A 37 11.85 -3.22 1.92
C HIS A 37 12.23 -1.76 2.26
N ARG A 38 13.34 -1.24 1.73
CA ARG A 38 13.78 0.15 1.97
C ARG A 38 13.56 1.08 0.77
N CYS A 39 12.98 0.57 -0.30
CA CYS A 39 12.76 1.34 -1.52
C CYS A 39 11.38 2.01 -1.52
N GLY A 40 11.25 3.07 -2.33
CA GLY A 40 9.99 3.73 -2.59
C GLY A 40 9.65 4.88 -1.65
N ARG A 41 8.63 5.64 -2.05
CA ARG A 41 8.15 6.82 -1.32
C ARG A 41 7.30 6.38 -0.13
N LYS A 42 7.57 6.95 1.06
CA LYS A 42 6.71 6.75 2.24
C LYS A 42 5.31 7.29 1.97
N LYS A 43 4.28 6.59 2.50
CA LYS A 43 2.90 7.08 2.44
C LYS A 43 2.78 8.39 3.23
N ILE A 44 2.01 9.33 2.69
CA ILE A 44 1.70 10.60 3.36
C ILE A 44 0.80 10.34 4.59
N THR A 45 -0.14 9.42 4.45
CA THR A 45 -1.09 9.05 5.51
C THR A 45 -0.44 8.17 6.56
N GLN A 46 -0.44 8.63 7.81
CA GLN A 46 0.05 7.86 8.96
C GLN A 46 -1.07 7.02 9.60
N GLU A 47 -0.71 6.18 10.57
CA GLU A 47 -1.68 5.36 11.31
C GLU A 47 -2.73 6.23 12.04
N ARG A 48 -2.33 7.40 12.55
CA ARG A 48 -3.25 8.36 13.18
C ARG A 48 -4.31 8.87 12.21
N ASP A 49 -3.92 9.12 10.97
CA ASP A 49 -4.81 9.59 9.91
C ASP A 49 -5.79 8.51 9.51
N GLN A 50 -5.33 7.26 9.40
CA GLN A 50 -6.18 6.08 9.16
C GLN A 50 -7.23 5.91 10.27
N ARG A 51 -6.83 6.04 11.54
CA ARG A 51 -7.75 6.00 12.69
C ARG A 51 -8.77 7.13 12.66
N ARG A 52 -8.39 8.32 12.19
CA ARG A 52 -9.33 9.45 12.03
C ARG A 52 -10.29 9.21 10.87
N LEU A 53 -9.79 8.76 9.73
CA LEU A 53 -10.60 8.43 8.56
C LEU A 53 -11.63 7.33 8.88
N THR A 54 -11.21 6.31 9.65
CA THR A 54 -12.11 5.26 10.16
C THR A 54 -13.25 5.82 11.02
N ARG A 55 -12.98 6.83 11.85
CA ARG A 55 -14.02 7.48 12.69
C ARG A 55 -15.01 8.26 11.84
N ILE A 56 -14.54 9.00 10.83
CA ILE A 56 -15.39 9.75 9.90
C ILE A 56 -16.35 8.80 9.17
N ILE A 57 -15.83 7.72 8.58
CA ILE A 57 -16.63 6.73 7.84
C ILE A 57 -17.64 6.01 8.73
N LYS A 58 -17.27 5.71 9.99
CA LYS A 58 -18.18 5.05 10.92
C LYS A 58 -19.29 5.98 11.43
N ARG A 59 -19.03 7.30 11.48
CA ARG A 59 -20.02 8.32 11.88
C ARG A 59 -21.13 8.43 10.84
N ASP A 60 -20.76 8.49 9.55
CA ASP A 60 -21.70 8.46 8.45
C ASP A 60 -21.27 7.46 7.38
N ARG A 61 -21.94 6.31 7.35
CA ARG A 61 -21.65 5.22 6.41
C ARG A 61 -22.13 5.49 4.99
N ARG A 62 -22.96 6.53 4.78
CA ARG A 62 -23.51 6.91 3.47
C ARG A 62 -22.80 8.12 2.86
N ALA A 63 -21.92 8.78 3.61
CA ALA A 63 -21.15 9.91 3.13
C ALA A 63 -20.37 9.58 1.84
N THR A 64 -20.39 10.53 0.93
CA THR A 64 -19.69 10.46 -0.35
C THR A 64 -18.21 10.82 -0.17
N LEU A 65 -17.37 10.43 -1.13
CA LEU A 65 -15.93 10.70 -1.06
C LEU A 65 -15.60 12.20 -0.89
N PRO A 66 -16.26 13.15 -1.58
CA PRO A 66 -16.01 14.58 -1.38
C PRO A 66 -16.36 15.05 0.04
N GLU A 67 -17.47 14.57 0.62
CA GLU A 67 -17.86 14.91 2.00
C GLU A 67 -16.85 14.37 3.00
N ILE A 68 -16.41 13.11 2.82
CA ILE A 68 -15.36 12.49 3.65
C ILE A 68 -14.06 13.28 3.51
N ALA A 69 -13.71 13.71 2.30
CA ALA A 69 -12.50 14.48 2.06
C ALA A 69 -12.56 15.89 2.68
N ALA A 70 -13.72 16.55 2.64
CA ALA A 70 -13.93 17.83 3.29
C ALA A 70 -13.80 17.70 4.82
N ASP A 71 -14.50 16.73 5.44
CA ASP A 71 -14.42 16.48 6.88
C ASP A 71 -13.00 16.05 7.29
N PHE A 72 -12.34 15.24 6.46
CA PHE A 72 -10.95 14.86 6.69
C PHE A 72 -10.01 16.07 6.61
N ASN A 73 -10.16 16.96 5.64
CA ASN A 73 -9.26 18.11 5.50
C ASN A 73 -9.60 19.28 6.45
N ALA A 74 -10.77 19.28 7.09
CA ALA A 74 -11.17 20.33 8.05
C ALA A 74 -10.35 20.36 9.35
N GLY A 75 -9.58 19.31 9.65
CA GLY A 75 -8.80 19.19 10.89
C GLY A 75 -7.29 19.44 10.74
N PRO A 76 -6.60 18.73 9.83
CA PRO A 76 -5.15 18.81 9.68
C PRO A 76 -4.70 20.12 9.00
N SER A 77 -3.49 20.57 9.32
CA SER A 77 -2.83 21.70 8.63
C SER A 77 -2.38 21.37 7.19
N THR A 78 -2.25 20.08 6.88
CA THR A 78 -1.86 19.60 5.54
C THR A 78 -3.08 19.04 4.83
N SER A 79 -3.44 19.62 3.69
CA SER A 79 -4.51 19.09 2.86
C SER A 79 -4.07 17.82 2.14
N VAL A 80 -4.92 16.80 2.18
CA VAL A 80 -4.71 15.53 1.50
C VAL A 80 -5.66 15.46 0.30
N SER A 81 -5.12 15.06 -0.85
CA SER A 81 -5.90 14.95 -2.08
C SER A 81 -6.97 13.87 -1.98
N MET A 82 -8.12 14.09 -2.64
CA MET A 82 -9.22 13.12 -2.67
C MET A 82 -8.76 11.73 -3.14
N ARG A 83 -7.84 11.65 -4.11
CA ARG A 83 -7.26 10.39 -4.60
C ARG A 83 -6.52 9.63 -3.51
N THR A 84 -5.76 10.33 -2.67
CA THR A 84 -5.01 9.70 -1.57
C THR A 84 -5.96 9.19 -0.49
N ILE A 85 -7.00 9.97 -0.19
CA ILE A 85 -8.07 9.56 0.75
C ILE A 85 -8.78 8.32 0.22
N GLN A 86 -9.20 8.31 -1.05
CA GLN A 86 -9.83 7.17 -1.69
C GLN A 86 -8.96 5.92 -1.64
N GLN A 87 -7.67 6.03 -1.98
CA GLN A 87 -6.75 4.90 -1.93
C GLN A 87 -6.62 4.36 -0.51
N ASN A 88 -6.55 5.23 0.49
CA ASN A 88 -6.46 4.83 1.89
C ASN A 88 -7.72 4.09 2.36
N ILE A 89 -8.91 4.55 1.95
CA ILE A 89 -10.20 3.88 2.20
C ILE A 89 -10.21 2.46 1.62
N ILE A 90 -9.76 2.30 0.37
CA ILE A 90 -9.67 1.00 -0.32
C ILE A 90 -8.65 0.09 0.37
N ASP A 91 -7.47 0.61 0.71
CA ASP A 91 -6.41 -0.13 1.42
C ASP A 91 -6.93 -0.64 2.78
N MET A 92 -7.76 0.14 3.47
CA MET A 92 -8.43 -0.23 4.72
C MET A 92 -9.68 -1.11 4.52
N SER A 93 -9.96 -1.55 3.29
CA SER A 93 -11.09 -2.43 2.94
C SER A 93 -12.49 -1.83 3.16
N PHE A 94 -12.62 -0.50 3.23
CA PHE A 94 -13.93 0.15 3.18
C PHE A 94 -14.43 0.18 1.74
N ARG A 95 -15.54 -0.51 1.49
CA ARG A 95 -16.22 -0.55 0.20
C ARG A 95 -17.68 -0.23 0.40
N SER A 96 -18.28 0.53 -0.52
CA SER A 96 -19.72 0.73 -0.51
C SER A 96 -20.39 -0.63 -0.71
N ARG A 97 -21.25 -1.04 0.23
CA ARG A 97 -22.09 -2.22 0.09
C ARG A 97 -23.48 -1.74 -0.30
N ARG A 98 -23.78 -1.71 -1.60
CA ARG A 98 -25.16 -1.62 -2.06
C ARG A 98 -25.76 -3.03 -2.03
N PRO A 99 -26.93 -3.25 -1.43
CA PRO A 99 -27.67 -4.48 -1.61
C PRO A 99 -27.93 -4.67 -3.11
N THR A 100 -27.35 -5.70 -3.71
CA THR A 100 -27.54 -5.99 -5.15
C THR A 100 -28.96 -6.47 -5.44
N ARG A 101 -29.64 -7.01 -4.42
CA ARG A 101 -31.02 -7.52 -4.50
C ARG A 101 -31.78 -7.11 -3.25
N GLY A 102 -32.93 -6.47 -3.46
CA GLY A 102 -33.94 -6.23 -2.44
C GLY A 102 -35.27 -6.81 -2.91
N PRO A 103 -36.18 -7.20 -2.01
CA PRO A 103 -37.50 -7.68 -2.39
C PRO A 103 -38.27 -6.57 -3.14
N LEU A 104 -38.92 -6.94 -4.25
CA LEU A 104 -39.87 -6.08 -4.95
C LEU A 104 -41.10 -5.91 -4.05
N MET A 105 -41.32 -4.71 -3.53
CA MET A 105 -42.51 -4.37 -2.77
C MET A 105 -43.63 -4.04 -3.76
N THR A 106 -44.46 -5.02 -4.10
CA THR A 106 -45.76 -4.76 -4.73
C THR A 106 -46.75 -4.39 -3.63
N ALA A 107 -47.18 -3.14 -3.61
CA ALA A 107 -48.28 -2.70 -2.75
C ALA A 107 -49.54 -3.47 -3.13
N GLN A 108 -50.06 -4.27 -2.21
CA GLN A 108 -51.44 -4.77 -2.32
C GLN A 108 -52.34 -3.74 -1.66
N TYR A 109 -53.19 -3.13 -2.48
CA TYR A 109 -54.31 -2.29 -2.05
C TYR A 109 -55.43 -3.15 -1.49
#